data_AF-A0A6M1RLW5-F1
#
_entry.id   AF-A0A6M1RLW5-F1
#
_cell.length_a   1.000
_cell.length_b   1.000
_cell.length_c   1.000
_cell.angle_alpha   90.00
_cell.angle_beta   90.00
_cell.angle_gamma   90.00
#
_symmetry.space_group_name_H-M   'P 1'
#
loop_
_entity.id
_entity.type
_entity.pdbx_description
1 polymer ?
#
loop_
_entity_poly.entity_id
_entity_poly.type
_entity_poly.pdbx_seq_one_letter_code
_entity_poly.pdbx_strand_id
1 'polypeptide(L)'
;MNEAVDDRIGRRMARWVAGVLGCVLAGWLGWGCASTGSGGTAGFRFEPVNESSLGLWEGDRPVLVYNHGVIRRAGVPERYARSTYVHPLYGVDGEVLTDDFPADHLHHRGLFWAWPHVRVGGVRYDLWLLQGIRQQFERWGRREASAREALLEVHNGWYAGEAKVVDETVRFRVHPVRGGTRAVDVAFEWRVLKGPLTLQGAEGKSYGGLTLRFAPGTNTAITIPAGRISEDLAMTNLPWADLTRLWAGSGRTSGAAIFVAPDHPGYPPQWLLRHYGVLCLGWPGVEPETFGEGDVIRARYQVWIHRGEVDAARLREAYAEYCRELGLLR
;
A
#
# COMPACT_ATOMS: atom_id res chain seq x y z
N MET A 1 19.08 -16.30 -18.94
CA MET A 1 20.04 -17.29 -18.41
C MET A 1 20.62 -16.74 -17.11
N ASN A 2 19.93 -17.01 -16.00
CA ASN A 2 20.41 -16.94 -14.61
C ASN A 2 19.22 -17.23 -13.67
N GLU A 3 18.76 -18.48 -13.73
CA GLU A 3 17.93 -19.12 -12.69
C GLU A 3 18.70 -20.37 -12.27
N ALA A 4 19.71 -20.23 -11.41
CA ALA A 4 20.42 -21.37 -10.82
C ALA A 4 21.34 -20.96 -9.66
N VAL A 5 20.95 -20.01 -8.79
CA VAL A 5 21.69 -19.77 -7.54
C VAL A 5 20.73 -19.29 -6.44
N ASP A 6 19.74 -20.10 -6.06
CA ASP A 6 19.02 -19.85 -4.80
C ASP A 6 18.39 -21.11 -4.18
N ASP A 7 19.15 -22.21 -4.13
CA ASP A 7 18.69 -23.48 -3.54
C ASP A 7 19.66 -24.04 -2.49
N ARG A 8 20.38 -23.17 -1.77
CA ARG A 8 21.44 -23.59 -0.84
C ARG A 8 21.53 -22.84 0.49
N ILE A 9 20.42 -22.39 1.07
CA ILE A 9 20.38 -22.01 2.51
C ILE A 9 19.10 -22.55 3.16
N GLY A 10 18.73 -23.79 2.82
CA GLY A 10 17.72 -24.58 3.52
C GLY A 10 18.35 -25.88 4.00
N ARG A 11 18.88 -25.87 5.24
CA ARG A 11 19.20 -27.03 6.12
C ARG A 11 20.42 -26.72 6.98
N ARG A 12 20.20 -26.28 8.22
CA ARG A 12 20.96 -26.64 9.43
C ARG A 12 20.48 -25.79 10.61
N MET A 13 19.68 -26.39 11.47
CA MET A 13 19.98 -26.60 12.89
C MET A 13 18.69 -26.79 13.69
N ALA A 14 18.50 -28.00 14.17
CA ALA A 14 17.54 -28.35 15.20
C ALA A 14 18.30 -28.97 16.37
N ARG A 15 17.95 -28.49 17.58
CA ARG A 15 18.03 -29.09 18.92
C ARG A 15 19.40 -29.23 19.59
N TRP A 16 19.53 -28.55 20.74
CA TRP A 16 19.76 -29.15 22.06
C TRP A 16 19.02 -28.35 23.15
N VAL A 17 18.80 -28.98 24.30
CA VAL A 17 17.70 -28.82 25.26
C VAL A 17 18.18 -28.26 26.62
N ALA A 18 17.23 -27.64 27.35
CA ALA A 18 17.11 -27.47 28.81
C ALA A 18 17.82 -26.30 29.53
N GLY A 19 16.98 -25.39 30.03
CA GLY A 19 16.76 -25.23 31.47
C GLY A 19 17.46 -24.06 32.17
N VAL A 20 16.69 -23.03 32.55
CA VAL A 20 16.63 -22.44 33.91
C VAL A 20 15.27 -21.73 34.05
N LEU A 21 14.49 -22.17 35.04
CA LEU A 21 13.33 -21.46 35.58
C LEU A 21 13.81 -20.20 36.32
N GLY A 22 13.18 -19.06 36.06
CA GLY A 22 13.35 -17.84 36.83
C GLY A 22 12.06 -17.02 36.84
N CYS A 23 11.33 -17.10 37.95
CA CYS A 23 10.10 -16.37 38.21
C CYS A 23 10.30 -14.84 38.17
N VAL A 24 9.45 -14.13 37.42
CA VAL A 24 9.08 -12.75 37.75
C VAL A 24 7.56 -12.63 37.62
N LEU A 25 6.91 -12.75 38.77
CA LEU A 25 5.56 -12.25 39.01
C LEU A 25 5.65 -10.73 39.15
N ALA A 26 4.99 -9.98 38.28
CA ALA A 26 4.78 -8.55 38.46
C ALA A 26 3.32 -8.19 38.19
N GLY A 27 2.60 -8.06 39.31
CA GLY A 27 1.50 -7.12 39.56
C GLY A 27 0.52 -6.79 38.45
N TRP A 28 -0.62 -7.46 38.46
CA TRP A 28 -1.87 -6.90 37.96
C TRP A 28 -2.34 -5.81 38.93
N LEU A 29 -2.37 -4.55 38.48
CA LEU A 29 -3.04 -3.45 39.16
C LEU A 29 -4.08 -2.88 38.20
N GLY A 30 -5.33 -2.94 38.64
CA GLY A 30 -6.52 -2.78 37.83
C GLY A 30 -6.70 -1.38 37.25
N TRP A 31 -7.30 -1.35 36.07
CA TRP A 31 -8.02 -0.17 35.61
C TRP A 31 -9.50 -0.32 35.93
N GLY A 32 -9.98 0.69 36.66
CA GLY A 32 -11.34 0.83 37.12
C GLY A 32 -12.33 1.03 35.99
N CYS A 33 -13.59 0.92 36.40
CA CYS A 33 -14.82 1.00 35.62
C CYS A 33 -14.74 1.82 34.34
N ALA A 34 -15.05 1.15 33.23
CA ALA A 34 -15.46 1.77 31.98
C ALA A 34 -16.61 2.75 32.24
N SER A 35 -16.38 4.03 32.00
CA SER A 35 -17.45 4.96 31.70
C SER A 35 -17.98 4.61 30.31
N THR A 36 -19.19 4.07 30.24
CA THR A 36 -19.97 3.98 29.00
C THR A 36 -20.31 5.39 28.54
N GLY A 37 -19.40 5.98 27.77
CA GLY A 37 -19.64 7.22 27.03
C GLY A 37 -20.61 6.97 25.89
N SER A 38 -21.70 7.73 25.90
CA SER A 38 -22.77 7.77 24.90
C SER A 38 -22.25 7.86 23.45
N GLY A 39 -22.84 7.06 22.56
CA GLY A 39 -22.52 6.97 21.13
C GLY A 39 -22.81 8.26 20.34
N GLY A 40 -21.85 9.19 20.37
CA GLY A 40 -21.59 10.04 19.22
C GLY A 40 -20.74 9.28 18.20
N THR A 41 -20.95 9.48 16.91
CA THR A 41 -20.00 9.02 15.88
C THR A 41 -18.65 9.65 16.17
N ALA A 42 -17.73 8.87 16.73
CA ALA A 42 -16.39 9.36 17.02
C ALA A 42 -15.71 9.75 15.71
N GLY A 43 -15.25 11.00 15.62
CA GLY A 43 -14.64 11.51 14.40
C GLY A 43 -13.25 10.97 14.15
N PHE A 44 -12.70 11.34 12.99
CA PHE A 44 -11.32 11.08 12.67
C PHE A 44 -10.37 11.93 13.51
N ARG A 45 -9.16 11.41 13.76
CA ARG A 45 -8.03 12.20 14.26
C ARG A 45 -6.70 11.69 13.72
N PHE A 46 -5.76 12.61 13.54
CA PHE A 46 -4.37 12.29 13.26
C PHE A 46 -3.53 12.43 14.53
N GLU A 47 -2.67 11.46 14.80
CA GLU A 47 -1.73 11.48 15.92
C GLU A 47 -0.37 10.92 15.48
N PRO A 48 0.76 11.48 15.95
CA PRO A 48 2.06 10.86 15.74
C PRO A 48 2.08 9.47 16.40
N VAL A 49 2.47 8.44 15.65
CA VAL A 49 2.80 7.12 16.22
C VAL A 49 4.23 7.15 16.78
N ASN A 50 5.12 7.85 16.06
CA ASN A 50 6.50 8.18 16.44
C ASN A 50 6.98 9.35 15.56
N GLU A 51 8.27 9.69 15.63
CA GLU A 51 8.87 10.80 14.85
C GLU A 51 8.86 10.60 13.32
N SER A 52 8.63 9.37 12.85
CA SER A 52 8.66 8.97 11.43
C SER A 52 7.30 8.52 10.89
N SER A 53 6.27 8.45 11.73
CA SER A 53 4.99 7.82 11.37
C SER A 53 3.82 8.62 11.92
N LEU A 54 2.86 8.94 11.05
CA LEU A 54 1.60 9.60 11.38
C LEU A 54 0.46 8.59 11.26
N GLY A 55 -0.26 8.35 12.35
CA GLY A 55 -1.44 7.50 12.34
C GLY A 55 -2.73 8.29 12.10
N LEU A 56 -3.73 7.57 11.60
CA LEU A 56 -5.12 8.02 11.48
C LEU A 56 -6.02 7.03 12.23
N TRP A 57 -6.94 7.56 13.03
CA TRP A 57 -7.94 6.80 13.77
C TRP A 57 -9.34 7.32 13.52
N GLU A 58 -10.35 6.45 13.60
CA GLU A 58 -11.78 6.78 13.67
C GLU A 58 -12.32 6.33 15.03
N GLY A 59 -12.55 7.27 15.95
CA GLY A 59 -12.64 6.92 17.38
C GLY A 59 -11.42 6.11 17.80
N ASP A 60 -11.58 5.08 18.64
CA ASP A 60 -10.41 4.30 19.09
C ASP A 60 -9.86 3.31 18.05
N ARG A 61 -10.47 3.22 16.87
CA ARG A 61 -10.07 2.24 15.84
C ARG A 61 -8.97 2.80 14.95
N PRO A 62 -7.83 2.10 14.79
CA PRO A 62 -6.80 2.52 13.86
C PRO A 62 -7.29 2.31 12.42
N VAL A 63 -6.87 3.21 11.52
CA VAL A 63 -7.30 3.19 10.11
C VAL A 63 -6.12 2.97 9.18
N LEU A 64 -5.09 3.79 9.32
CA LEU A 64 -3.83 3.65 8.60
C LEU A 64 -2.70 4.37 9.33
N VAL A 65 -1.46 4.02 8.99
CA VAL A 65 -0.26 4.75 9.39
C VAL A 65 0.52 5.13 8.14
N TYR A 66 0.75 6.43 7.96
CA TYR A 66 1.63 6.95 6.91
C TYR A 66 3.05 7.11 7.46
N ASN A 67 3.98 6.33 6.91
CA ASN A 67 5.39 6.39 7.24
C ASN A 67 6.06 7.47 6.40
N HIS A 68 6.22 8.66 6.97
CA HIS A 68 6.85 9.80 6.29
C HIS A 68 8.38 9.83 6.51
N GLY A 69 8.86 9.32 7.65
CA GLY A 69 10.28 9.18 7.94
C GLY A 69 10.86 7.86 7.42
N VAL A 70 12.19 7.72 7.53
CA VAL A 70 12.90 6.51 7.09
C VAL A 70 12.69 5.38 8.09
N ILE A 71 11.97 4.34 7.67
CA ILE A 71 11.70 3.16 8.46
C ILE A 71 12.80 2.12 8.27
N ARG A 72 13.21 1.51 9.38
CA ARG A 72 14.22 0.45 9.47
C ARG A 72 13.65 -0.74 10.24
N ARG A 73 14.18 -1.93 9.96
CA ARG A 73 13.86 -3.15 10.70
C ARG A 73 15.14 -3.85 11.10
N ALA A 74 15.26 -4.22 12.38
CA ALA A 74 16.38 -5.00 12.87
C ALA A 74 16.53 -6.30 12.06
N GLY A 75 17.76 -6.61 11.65
CA GLY A 75 18.07 -7.78 10.81
C GLY A 75 17.81 -7.58 9.32
N VAL A 76 17.27 -6.42 8.89
CA VAL A 76 17.14 -6.08 7.47
C VAL A 76 18.28 -5.15 7.04
N PRO A 77 18.94 -5.40 5.89
CA PRO A 77 19.97 -4.49 5.36
C PRO A 77 19.48 -3.05 5.16
N GLU A 78 20.34 -2.07 5.48
CA GLU A 78 20.04 -0.62 5.38
C GLU A 78 19.60 -0.18 3.98
N ARG A 79 20.02 -0.87 2.92
CA ARG A 79 19.56 -0.62 1.54
C ARG A 79 18.03 -0.74 1.36
N TYR A 80 17.34 -1.41 2.28
CA TYR A 80 15.88 -1.51 2.28
C TYR A 80 15.19 -0.51 3.21
N ALA A 81 15.93 0.39 3.86
CA ALA A 81 15.33 1.48 4.61
C ALA A 81 14.65 2.45 3.63
N ARG A 82 13.39 2.80 3.89
CA ARG A 82 12.62 3.73 3.05
C ARG A 82 11.56 4.50 3.83
N SER A 83 11.05 5.54 3.20
CA SER A 83 9.91 6.34 3.67
C SER A 83 8.79 6.29 2.63
N THR A 84 7.74 7.08 2.85
CA THR A 84 6.75 7.46 1.84
C THR A 84 5.84 6.30 1.44
N TYR A 85 5.18 5.68 2.42
CA TYR A 85 4.23 4.58 2.20
C TYR A 85 3.24 4.46 3.36
N VAL A 86 2.15 3.72 3.15
CA VAL A 86 1.20 3.37 4.21
C VAL A 86 1.47 1.95 4.72
N HIS A 87 1.79 1.83 5.99
CA HIS A 87 1.77 0.56 6.73
C HIS A 87 1.82 0.85 8.23
N PRO A 88 0.99 0.18 9.05
CA PRO A 88 -0.11 -0.69 8.65
C PRO A 88 -1.28 0.04 7.96
N LEU A 89 -1.98 -0.68 7.07
CA LEU A 89 -3.34 -0.36 6.63
C LEU A 89 -4.27 -1.34 7.35
N TYR A 90 -5.34 -0.82 7.97
CA TYR A 90 -6.21 -1.64 8.81
C TYR A 90 -7.55 -2.00 8.14
N GLY A 91 -8.03 -3.20 8.44
CA GLY A 91 -9.39 -3.65 8.19
C GLY A 91 -10.39 -2.90 9.07
N VAL A 92 -11.67 -3.01 8.75
CA VAL A 92 -12.74 -2.29 9.49
C VAL A 92 -12.92 -2.78 10.93
N ASP A 93 -12.40 -3.97 11.27
CA ASP A 93 -12.40 -4.54 12.61
C ASP A 93 -11.00 -4.50 13.28
N GLY A 94 -10.05 -3.75 12.71
CA GLY A 94 -8.71 -3.52 13.26
C GLY A 94 -7.66 -4.56 12.84
N GLU A 95 -7.96 -5.42 11.87
CA GLU A 95 -6.98 -6.34 11.30
C GLU A 95 -5.86 -5.58 10.59
N VAL A 96 -4.61 -6.01 10.72
CA VAL A 96 -3.51 -5.46 9.89
C VAL A 96 -3.55 -6.16 8.53
N LEU A 97 -3.94 -5.43 7.48
CA LEU A 97 -4.10 -6.00 6.13
C LEU A 97 -2.77 -6.10 5.37
N THR A 98 -1.81 -5.24 5.70
CA THR A 98 -0.57 -5.09 4.92
C THR A 98 0.65 -5.60 5.66
N ASP A 99 1.68 -5.98 4.91
CA ASP A 99 3.00 -6.38 5.46
C ASP A 99 4.07 -5.31 5.20
N ASP A 100 5.14 -5.36 5.98
CA ASP A 100 6.33 -4.53 5.77
C ASP A 100 7.61 -5.34 6.01
N PHE A 101 8.54 -5.24 5.06
CA PHE A 101 9.73 -6.09 4.98
C PHE A 101 9.39 -7.59 5.03
N PRO A 102 8.49 -8.10 4.17
CA PRO A 102 8.16 -9.51 4.17
C PRO A 102 9.41 -10.33 3.79
N ALA A 103 9.55 -11.52 4.39
CA ALA A 103 10.79 -12.30 4.31
C ALA A 103 11.15 -12.75 2.87
N ASP A 104 10.15 -12.91 2.01
CA ASP A 104 10.29 -13.26 0.60
C ASP A 104 10.68 -12.06 -0.28
N HIS A 105 10.29 -10.84 0.10
CA HIS A 105 10.49 -9.62 -0.67
C HIS A 105 10.74 -8.41 0.24
N LEU A 106 11.93 -8.31 0.84
CA LEU A 106 12.27 -7.28 1.84
C LEU A 106 12.05 -5.83 1.42
N HIS A 107 11.99 -5.55 0.13
CA HIS A 107 11.71 -4.23 -0.41
C HIS A 107 10.20 -3.92 -0.43
N HIS A 108 9.29 -4.90 -0.46
CA HIS A 108 7.86 -4.63 -0.42
C HIS A 108 7.44 -3.98 0.90
N ARG A 109 6.48 -3.07 0.81
CA ARG A 109 5.92 -2.29 1.92
C ARG A 109 4.43 -2.14 1.69
N GLY A 110 3.61 -1.87 2.70
CA GLY A 110 2.14 -2.03 2.63
C GLY A 110 1.45 -1.49 1.38
N LEU A 111 0.98 -0.25 1.39
CA LEU A 111 0.50 0.46 0.19
C LEU A 111 1.59 1.45 -0.24
N PHE A 112 2.14 1.26 -1.44
CA PHE A 112 3.27 2.02 -1.95
C PHE A 112 3.21 2.17 -3.47
N TRP A 113 4.05 3.05 -4.02
CA TRP A 113 4.15 3.24 -5.46
C TRP A 113 5.62 3.38 -5.87
N ALA A 114 6.05 2.52 -6.79
CA ALA A 114 7.43 2.45 -7.22
C ALA A 114 7.53 1.74 -8.58
N TRP A 115 8.64 1.93 -9.29
CA TRP A 115 8.89 1.31 -10.59
C TRP A 115 10.26 0.63 -10.62
N PRO A 116 10.36 -0.58 -11.19
CA PRO A 116 11.64 -1.28 -11.33
C PRO A 116 12.56 -0.60 -12.35
N HIS A 117 11.98 0.12 -13.30
CA HIS A 117 12.72 0.79 -14.37
C HIS A 117 12.29 2.26 -14.42
N VAL A 118 13.12 3.12 -13.83
CA VAL A 118 12.99 4.57 -13.89
C VAL A 118 14.17 5.11 -14.69
N ARG A 119 13.94 5.98 -15.67
CA ARG A 119 15.03 6.74 -16.32
C ARG A 119 14.81 8.23 -16.15
N VAL A 120 15.86 8.97 -15.82
CA VAL A 120 15.84 10.43 -15.73
C VAL A 120 17.00 10.98 -16.55
N GLY A 121 16.70 11.75 -17.59
CA GLY A 121 17.74 12.29 -18.48
C GLY A 121 18.65 11.22 -19.08
N GLY A 122 18.11 10.02 -19.34
CA GLY A 122 18.85 8.87 -19.88
C GLY A 122 19.55 7.97 -18.85
N VAL A 123 19.66 8.39 -17.59
CA VAL A 123 20.24 7.57 -16.51
C VAL A 123 19.20 6.64 -15.91
N ARG A 124 19.53 5.35 -15.73
CA ARG A 124 18.63 4.34 -15.18
C ARG A 124 18.75 4.22 -13.67
N TYR A 125 17.60 4.08 -13.03
CA TYR A 125 17.41 3.84 -11.60
C TYR A 125 16.36 2.74 -11.38
N ASP A 126 16.25 2.28 -10.13
CA ASP A 126 15.24 1.32 -9.71
C ASP A 126 14.62 1.80 -8.40
N LEU A 127 13.43 2.41 -8.46
CA LEU A 127 12.73 2.89 -7.28
C LEU A 127 12.09 1.72 -6.50
N TRP A 128 11.79 0.61 -7.17
CA TRP A 128 11.21 -0.59 -6.59
C TRP A 128 12.17 -1.26 -5.59
N LEU A 129 13.42 -1.45 -6.02
CA LEU A 129 14.53 -2.02 -5.25
C LEU A 129 15.36 -0.97 -4.49
N LEU A 130 14.99 0.32 -4.56
CA LEU A 130 15.63 1.43 -3.84
C LEU A 130 17.09 1.67 -4.28
N GLN A 131 17.37 1.58 -5.58
CA GLN A 131 18.71 1.71 -6.15
C GLN A 131 18.86 3.02 -6.90
N GLY A 132 19.69 3.90 -6.37
CA GLY A 132 20.11 5.16 -6.99
C GLY A 132 19.05 6.27 -7.03
N ILE A 133 17.79 5.96 -6.75
CA ILE A 133 16.69 6.92 -6.59
C ILE A 133 15.88 6.60 -5.34
N ARG A 134 15.37 7.62 -4.65
CA ARG A 134 14.54 7.47 -3.45
C ARG A 134 13.45 8.53 -3.38
N GLN A 135 12.31 8.17 -2.80
CA GLN A 135 11.34 9.13 -2.31
C GLN A 135 11.78 9.70 -0.96
N GLN A 136 11.43 10.94 -0.69
CA GLN A 136 11.71 11.60 0.58
C GLN A 136 10.54 12.53 0.94
N PHE A 137 10.06 12.44 2.17
CA PHE A 137 9.14 13.41 2.74
C PHE A 137 9.77 14.81 2.85
N GLU A 138 9.05 15.82 2.39
CA GLU A 138 9.49 17.21 2.48
C GLU A 138 8.65 18.01 3.47
N ARG A 139 7.31 17.94 3.35
CA ARG A 139 6.40 18.66 4.23
C ARG A 139 4.97 18.14 4.17
N TRP A 140 4.21 18.48 5.20
CA TRP A 140 2.76 18.32 5.21
C TRP A 140 2.08 19.41 4.36
N GLY A 141 1.01 19.04 3.67
CA GLY A 141 0.04 19.96 3.09
C GLY A 141 -1.20 20.04 3.99
N ARG A 142 -2.39 19.89 3.40
CA ARG A 142 -3.65 19.71 4.13
C ARG A 142 -3.57 18.54 5.12
N ARG A 143 -4.02 18.75 6.36
CA ARG A 143 -4.21 17.69 7.37
C ARG A 143 -5.43 18.02 8.21
N GLU A 144 -6.57 17.49 7.81
CA GLU A 144 -7.88 17.82 8.38
C GLU A 144 -8.63 16.55 8.72
N ALA A 145 -9.29 16.54 9.87
CA ALA A 145 -10.06 15.39 10.33
C ALA A 145 -11.41 15.86 10.88
N SER A 146 -12.46 15.13 10.54
CA SER A 146 -13.83 15.42 10.97
C SER A 146 -14.58 14.10 11.23
N ALA A 147 -15.87 14.15 11.58
CA ALA A 147 -16.71 12.95 11.61
C ALA A 147 -17.10 12.43 10.22
N ARG A 148 -16.90 13.22 9.16
CA ARG A 148 -17.33 12.88 7.80
C ARG A 148 -16.22 12.30 6.94
N GLU A 149 -14.99 12.73 7.18
CA GLU A 149 -13.81 12.32 6.43
C GLU A 149 -12.52 12.78 7.12
N ALA A 150 -11.40 12.18 6.71
CA ALA A 150 -10.06 12.70 6.96
C ALA A 150 -9.34 12.98 5.63
N LEU A 151 -8.66 14.13 5.56
CA LEU A 151 -7.91 14.60 4.41
C LEU A 151 -6.44 14.76 4.79
N LEU A 152 -5.56 14.06 4.08
CA LEU A 152 -4.11 14.16 4.24
C LEU A 152 -3.47 14.45 2.88
N GLU A 153 -2.72 15.54 2.80
CA GLU A 153 -1.86 15.88 1.68
C GLU A 153 -0.40 15.86 2.14
N VAL A 154 0.45 15.19 1.37
CA VAL A 154 1.86 15.00 1.65
C VAL A 154 2.66 15.45 0.45
N HIS A 155 3.65 16.29 0.67
CA HIS A 155 4.62 16.67 -0.36
C HIS A 155 5.93 15.92 -0.15
N ASN A 156 6.35 15.25 -1.21
CA ASN A 156 7.57 14.46 -1.27
C ASN A 156 8.40 14.90 -2.48
N GLY A 157 9.66 14.52 -2.50
CA GLY A 157 10.51 14.60 -3.68
C GLY A 157 11.06 13.24 -4.05
N TRP A 158 11.28 13.00 -5.34
CA TRP A 158 12.12 11.90 -5.79
C TRP A 158 13.52 12.43 -6.02
N TYR A 159 14.51 11.78 -5.41
CA TYR A 159 15.90 12.22 -5.39
C TYR A 159 16.81 11.18 -6.02
N ALA A 160 17.57 11.59 -7.04
CA ALA A 160 18.67 10.85 -7.60
C ALA A 160 19.99 11.45 -7.08
N GLY A 161 20.55 10.84 -6.03
CA GLY A 161 21.58 11.49 -5.21
C GLY A 161 21.01 12.71 -4.48
N GLU A 162 21.60 13.88 -4.69
CA GLU A 162 21.13 15.16 -4.12
C GLU A 162 20.14 15.89 -5.04
N ALA A 163 20.01 15.47 -6.30
CA ALA A 163 19.14 16.15 -7.26
C ALA A 163 17.68 15.69 -7.10
N LYS A 164 16.78 16.64 -6.79
CA LYS A 164 15.33 16.42 -6.87
C LYS A 164 14.92 16.37 -8.35
N VAL A 165 14.36 15.23 -8.78
CA VAL A 165 14.01 14.97 -10.18
C VAL A 165 12.50 14.95 -10.43
N VAL A 166 11.70 14.69 -9.39
CA VAL A 166 10.24 14.76 -9.41
C VAL A 166 9.76 15.46 -8.14
N ASP A 167 8.83 16.40 -8.29
CA ASP A 167 8.00 16.91 -7.20
C ASP A 167 6.74 16.06 -7.10
N GLU A 168 6.48 15.48 -5.93
CA GLU A 168 5.38 14.56 -5.70
C GLU A 168 4.42 15.15 -4.67
N THR A 169 3.13 15.16 -5.00
CA THR A 169 2.06 15.37 -4.03
C THR A 169 1.16 14.14 -3.97
N VAL A 170 0.99 13.59 -2.77
CA VAL A 170 0.09 12.47 -2.49
C VAL A 170 -1.06 12.97 -1.64
N ARG A 171 -2.28 12.61 -2.01
CA ARG A 171 -3.50 12.99 -1.29
C ARG A 171 -4.27 11.73 -0.90
N PHE A 172 -4.64 11.66 0.36
CA PHE A 172 -5.54 10.66 0.90
C PHE A 172 -6.84 11.33 1.33
N ARG A 173 -7.97 10.77 0.90
CA ARG A 173 -9.29 11.07 1.45
C ARG A 173 -9.84 9.78 2.04
N VAL A 174 -10.07 9.78 3.34
CA VAL A 174 -10.51 8.60 4.08
C VAL A 174 -11.95 8.79 4.53
N HIS A 175 -12.80 7.87 4.13
CA HIS A 175 -14.22 7.85 4.47
C HIS A 175 -14.47 7.03 5.74
N PRO A 176 -15.50 7.33 6.53
CA PRO A 176 -15.87 6.56 7.71
C PRO A 176 -16.33 5.15 7.31
N VAL A 177 -16.29 4.21 8.26
CA VAL A 177 -16.84 2.88 8.02
C VAL A 177 -18.35 2.96 7.79
N ARG A 178 -18.83 2.36 6.70
CA ARG A 178 -20.26 2.20 6.42
C ARG A 178 -20.52 0.79 5.90
N GLY A 179 -21.53 0.11 6.43
CA GLY A 179 -21.92 -1.22 5.96
C GLY A 179 -20.80 -2.28 6.01
N GLY A 180 -19.81 -2.13 6.90
CA GLY A 180 -18.67 -3.04 6.99
C GLY A 180 -17.57 -2.79 5.94
N THR A 181 -17.57 -1.63 5.29
CA THR A 181 -16.55 -1.25 4.29
C THR A 181 -15.99 0.14 4.59
N ARG A 182 -14.81 0.43 4.03
CA ARG A 182 -14.16 1.75 4.11
C ARG A 182 -13.51 2.07 2.76
N ALA A 183 -13.75 3.27 2.25
CA ALA A 183 -13.02 3.81 1.11
C ALA A 183 -11.84 4.68 1.56
N VAL A 184 -10.69 4.50 0.92
CA VAL A 184 -9.51 5.37 1.00
C VAL A 184 -9.15 5.81 -0.41
N ASP A 185 -9.52 7.03 -0.78
CA ASP A 185 -9.13 7.60 -2.07
C ASP A 185 -7.65 8.00 -2.00
N VAL A 186 -6.90 7.68 -3.05
CA VAL A 186 -5.48 7.98 -3.18
C VAL A 186 -5.26 8.68 -4.51
N ALA A 187 -4.74 9.91 -4.45
CA ALA A 187 -4.46 10.72 -5.63
C ALA A 187 -3.00 11.17 -5.64
N PHE A 188 -2.40 11.10 -6.82
CA PHE A 188 -1.03 11.50 -7.08
C PHE A 188 -0.97 12.66 -8.06
N GLU A 189 -0.06 13.58 -7.80
CA GLU A 189 0.45 14.53 -8.79
C GLU A 189 1.98 14.44 -8.79
N TRP A 190 2.56 14.11 -9.94
CA TRP A 190 4.02 14.07 -10.14
C TRP A 190 4.40 15.10 -11.19
N ARG A 191 5.20 16.09 -10.81
CA ARG A 191 5.77 17.06 -11.73
C ARG A 191 7.22 16.71 -12.02
N VAL A 192 7.55 16.51 -13.30
CA VAL A 192 8.92 16.23 -13.74
C VAL A 192 9.75 17.52 -13.65
N LEU A 193 10.89 17.48 -12.94
CA LEU A 193 11.71 18.67 -12.68
C LEU A 193 13.02 18.71 -13.46
N LYS A 194 13.56 17.55 -13.86
CA LYS A 194 14.90 17.49 -14.45
C LYS A 194 15.02 16.38 -15.48
N GLY A 195 15.08 16.76 -16.75
CA GLY A 195 15.16 15.85 -17.89
C GLY A 195 13.89 15.00 -18.07
N PRO A 196 13.77 14.28 -19.20
CA PRO A 196 12.65 13.38 -19.40
C PRO A 196 12.65 12.27 -18.35
N LEU A 197 11.48 12.00 -17.78
CA LEU A 197 11.21 10.89 -16.87
C LEU A 197 10.58 9.74 -17.68
N THR A 198 11.23 8.59 -17.73
CA THR A 198 10.65 7.36 -18.28
C THR A 198 10.30 6.40 -17.16
N LEU A 199 9.07 5.88 -17.15
CA LEU A 199 8.61 4.83 -16.25
C LEU A 199 8.33 3.55 -17.04
N GLN A 200 8.67 2.40 -16.46
CA GLN A 200 8.43 1.10 -17.07
C GLN A 200 8.30 0.02 -15.98
N GLY A 201 7.36 -0.91 -16.17
CA GLY A 201 7.24 -2.13 -15.40
C GLY A 201 8.29 -3.17 -15.80
N ALA A 202 8.38 -4.28 -15.08
CA ALA A 202 9.41 -5.27 -15.37
C ALA A 202 9.11 -6.11 -16.63
N GLU A 203 10.16 -6.54 -17.31
CA GLU A 203 10.02 -7.41 -18.49
C GLU A 203 9.33 -8.74 -18.12
N GLY A 204 8.34 -9.14 -18.92
CA GLY A 204 7.53 -10.35 -18.70
C GLY A 204 6.65 -10.33 -17.44
N LYS A 205 6.69 -9.26 -16.64
CA LYS A 205 5.91 -9.08 -15.41
C LYS A 205 5.62 -7.59 -15.22
N SER A 206 4.38 -7.16 -15.40
CA SER A 206 4.04 -5.74 -15.45
C SER A 206 4.29 -4.91 -14.18
N TYR A 207 4.76 -5.48 -13.06
CA TYR A 207 4.81 -4.79 -11.77
C TYR A 207 5.54 -3.45 -11.79
N GLY A 208 4.98 -2.51 -11.03
CA GLY A 208 5.30 -1.10 -10.99
C GLY A 208 4.10 -0.35 -10.43
N GLY A 209 4.12 0.99 -10.45
CA GLY A 209 2.99 1.82 -10.03
C GLY A 209 2.50 1.55 -8.60
N LEU A 210 1.22 1.86 -8.34
CA LEU A 210 0.60 1.64 -7.04
C LEU A 210 0.49 0.13 -6.74
N THR A 211 0.98 -0.28 -5.59
CA THR A 211 1.04 -1.69 -5.18
C THR A 211 0.55 -1.83 -3.75
N LEU A 212 -0.22 -2.89 -3.51
CA LEU A 212 -0.67 -3.29 -2.18
C LEU A 212 -0.09 -4.67 -1.83
N ARG A 213 0.81 -4.68 -0.84
CA ARG A 213 1.42 -5.87 -0.24
C ARG A 213 0.62 -6.28 0.99
N PHE A 214 0.00 -7.45 0.93
CA PHE A 214 -0.82 -7.99 2.00
C PHE A 214 -0.02 -8.80 3.02
N ALA A 215 -0.45 -8.72 4.28
CA ALA A 215 0.05 -9.50 5.41
C ALA A 215 -0.18 -11.01 5.21
N PRO A 216 0.64 -11.89 5.82
CA PRO A 216 0.48 -13.34 5.73
C PRO A 216 -0.90 -13.83 6.19
N GLY A 217 -1.36 -14.91 5.57
CA GLY A 217 -2.62 -15.55 5.88
C GLY A 217 -2.93 -16.69 4.93
N THR A 218 -4.11 -17.26 5.05
CA THR A 218 -4.58 -18.42 4.29
C THR A 218 -5.85 -18.10 3.52
N ASN A 219 -6.33 -19.04 2.69
CA ASN A 219 -7.57 -18.89 1.91
C ASN A 219 -7.56 -17.65 1.01
N THR A 220 -6.40 -17.31 0.43
CA THR A 220 -6.29 -16.16 -0.47
C THR A 220 -7.20 -16.34 -1.68
N ALA A 221 -8.03 -15.35 -1.94
CA ALA A 221 -8.85 -15.24 -3.14
C ALA A 221 -8.48 -13.94 -3.85
N ILE A 222 -8.23 -14.01 -5.16
CA ILE A 222 -8.14 -12.84 -6.02
C ILE A 222 -9.38 -12.79 -6.90
N THR A 223 -10.03 -11.63 -6.92
CA THR A 223 -11.23 -11.40 -7.73
C THR A 223 -11.00 -10.21 -8.65
N ILE A 224 -11.36 -10.40 -9.92
CA ILE A 224 -11.28 -9.41 -11.00
C ILE A 224 -12.67 -9.21 -11.61
N PRO A 225 -12.88 -8.31 -12.60
CA PRO A 225 -14.20 -8.08 -13.19
C PRO A 225 -14.90 -9.33 -13.73
N ALA A 226 -14.12 -10.28 -14.27
CA ALA A 226 -14.62 -11.54 -14.79
C ALA A 226 -14.97 -12.58 -13.72
N GLY A 227 -14.57 -12.38 -12.46
CA GLY A 227 -14.79 -13.33 -11.37
C GLY A 227 -13.53 -13.63 -10.55
N ARG A 228 -13.64 -14.64 -9.68
CA ARG A 228 -12.49 -15.18 -8.95
C ARG A 228 -11.57 -15.94 -9.92
N ILE A 229 -10.27 -15.74 -9.76
CA ILE A 229 -9.25 -16.45 -10.54
C ILE A 229 -8.56 -17.52 -9.69
N SER A 230 -8.08 -18.58 -10.33
CA SER A 230 -7.24 -19.61 -9.69
C SER A 230 -5.75 -19.38 -9.92
N GLU A 231 -5.40 -18.75 -11.04
CA GLU A 231 -4.02 -18.53 -11.46
C GLU A 231 -3.56 -17.11 -11.18
N ASP A 232 -2.25 -16.96 -10.99
CA ASP A 232 -1.57 -15.68 -10.96
C ASP A 232 -1.59 -15.01 -12.35
N LEU A 233 -1.76 -13.68 -12.40
CA LEU A 233 -1.76 -12.91 -13.66
C LEU A 233 -0.50 -12.07 -13.78
N ALA A 234 0.26 -12.24 -14.86
CA ALA A 234 1.53 -11.53 -15.06
C ALA A 234 1.34 -10.12 -15.68
N MET A 235 0.41 -10.02 -16.63
CA MET A 235 0.21 -8.88 -17.51
C MET A 235 -1.24 -8.87 -17.99
N THR A 236 -2.13 -8.23 -17.23
CA THR A 236 -3.55 -8.14 -17.62
C THR A 236 -4.08 -6.74 -17.36
N ASN A 237 -4.73 -6.14 -18.35
CA ASN A 237 -5.34 -4.81 -18.22
C ASN A 237 -6.67 -4.92 -17.47
N LEU A 238 -6.76 -4.31 -16.29
CA LEU A 238 -7.94 -4.39 -15.41
C LEU A 238 -8.30 -3.02 -14.81
N PRO A 239 -9.59 -2.68 -14.71
CA PRO A 239 -10.05 -1.47 -14.01
C PRO A 239 -9.95 -1.58 -12.48
N TRP A 240 -9.91 -2.81 -11.97
CA TRP A 240 -9.73 -3.11 -10.56
C TRP A 240 -9.31 -4.57 -10.34
N ALA A 241 -8.73 -4.82 -9.17
CA ALA A 241 -8.50 -6.16 -8.63
C ALA A 241 -8.71 -6.13 -7.11
N ASP A 242 -9.23 -7.23 -6.57
CA ASP A 242 -9.42 -7.47 -5.13
C ASP A 242 -8.54 -8.61 -4.65
N LEU A 243 -8.13 -8.53 -3.38
CA LEU A 243 -7.60 -9.66 -2.63
C LEU A 243 -8.29 -9.77 -1.28
N THR A 244 -8.89 -10.94 -1.06
CA THR A 244 -9.49 -11.37 0.20
C THR A 244 -8.63 -12.48 0.81
N ARG A 245 -8.46 -12.49 2.14
CA ARG A 245 -7.65 -13.48 2.85
C ARG A 245 -8.13 -13.66 4.29
N LEU A 246 -7.92 -14.86 4.83
CA LEU A 246 -7.98 -15.13 6.27
C LEU A 246 -6.65 -14.72 6.91
N TRP A 247 -6.63 -13.65 7.69
CA TRP A 247 -5.39 -13.09 8.25
C TRP A 247 -4.83 -13.96 9.37
N ALA A 248 -3.54 -14.26 9.31
CA ALA A 248 -2.88 -15.02 10.38
C ALA A 248 -2.91 -14.28 11.73
N GLY A 249 -2.83 -12.94 11.71
CA GLY A 249 -2.77 -12.12 12.93
C GLY A 249 -4.10 -11.97 13.67
N SER A 250 -5.25 -12.11 13.00
CA SER A 250 -6.57 -11.89 13.61
C SER A 250 -7.52 -13.08 13.51
N GLY A 251 -7.25 -14.04 12.62
CA GLY A 251 -8.19 -15.15 12.34
C GLY A 251 -9.50 -14.69 11.68
N ARG A 252 -9.53 -13.49 11.10
CA ARG A 252 -10.69 -12.94 10.38
C ARG A 252 -10.46 -12.95 8.88
N THR A 253 -11.52 -13.19 8.12
CA THR A 253 -11.51 -12.98 6.67
C THR A 253 -11.92 -11.56 6.36
N SER A 254 -11.10 -10.84 5.62
CA SER A 254 -11.40 -9.53 5.07
C SER A 254 -10.53 -9.29 3.84
N GLY A 255 -10.66 -8.13 3.19
CA GLY A 255 -9.87 -7.83 1.99
C GLY A 255 -9.82 -6.35 1.65
N ALA A 256 -9.13 -6.06 0.56
CA ALA A 256 -9.13 -4.74 -0.04
C ALA A 256 -8.96 -4.85 -1.56
N ALA A 257 -9.80 -4.07 -2.27
CA ALA A 257 -9.67 -3.86 -3.70
C ALA A 257 -8.93 -2.55 -3.98
N ILE A 258 -8.27 -2.48 -5.13
CA ILE A 258 -7.83 -1.21 -5.71
C ILE A 258 -8.69 -0.94 -6.94
N PHE A 259 -9.38 0.20 -6.91
CA PHE A 259 -10.16 0.73 -8.02
C PHE A 259 -9.37 1.82 -8.74
N VAL A 260 -9.29 1.74 -10.06
CA VAL A 260 -8.59 2.72 -10.89
C VAL A 260 -9.58 3.74 -11.45
N ALA A 261 -9.31 5.03 -11.30
CA ALA A 261 -10.17 6.03 -11.92
C ALA A 261 -10.15 5.92 -13.46
N PRO A 262 -11.29 6.04 -14.16
CA PRO A 262 -11.33 6.00 -15.62
C PRO A 262 -10.51 7.09 -16.34
N ASP A 263 -10.15 8.18 -15.66
CA ASP A 263 -9.27 9.23 -16.19
C ASP A 263 -7.78 9.00 -15.91
N HIS A 264 -7.42 7.82 -15.39
CA HIS A 264 -6.03 7.42 -15.20
C HIS A 264 -5.30 7.37 -16.57
N PRO A 265 -4.04 7.84 -16.67
CA PRO A 265 -3.33 8.00 -17.95
C PRO A 265 -3.21 6.70 -18.76
N GLY A 266 -3.04 5.57 -18.07
CA GLY A 266 -3.04 4.24 -18.69
C GLY A 266 -4.31 3.43 -18.49
N TYR A 267 -5.50 4.02 -18.40
CA TYR A 267 -6.73 3.26 -18.09
C TYR A 267 -7.20 2.30 -19.22
N PRO A 268 -7.59 1.04 -18.90
CA PRO A 268 -7.26 0.30 -17.68
C PRO A 268 -5.78 -0.15 -17.70
N PRO A 269 -5.02 0.04 -16.60
CA PRO A 269 -3.60 -0.24 -16.57
C PRO A 269 -3.34 -1.75 -16.51
N GLN A 270 -2.11 -2.15 -16.85
CA GLN A 270 -1.67 -3.54 -16.76
C GLN A 270 -1.40 -3.92 -15.29
N TRP A 271 -1.68 -5.17 -14.91
CA TRP A 271 -1.54 -5.67 -13.54
C TRP A 271 -0.67 -6.93 -13.43
N LEU A 272 0.06 -7.00 -12.31
CA LEU A 272 0.63 -8.23 -11.76
C LEU A 272 -0.20 -8.62 -10.53
N LEU A 273 -0.88 -9.77 -10.58
CA LEU A 273 -1.65 -10.30 -9.45
C LEU A 273 -1.00 -11.61 -8.98
N ARG A 274 -0.76 -11.73 -7.66
CA ARG A 274 -0.11 -12.91 -7.09
C ARG A 274 -0.78 -13.36 -5.79
N HIS A 275 -1.17 -14.64 -5.73
CA HIS A 275 -1.83 -15.25 -4.58
C HIS A 275 -0.95 -15.31 -3.32
N TYR A 276 0.37 -15.14 -3.46
CA TYR A 276 1.24 -14.94 -2.29
C TYR A 276 0.96 -13.62 -1.55
N GLY A 277 0.15 -12.72 -2.11
CA GLY A 277 -0.41 -11.56 -1.41
C GLY A 277 0.10 -10.23 -1.94
N VAL A 278 0.11 -10.03 -3.25
CA VAL A 278 0.40 -8.73 -3.83
C VAL A 278 -0.50 -8.43 -5.04
N LEU A 279 -0.97 -7.18 -5.09
CA LEU A 279 -1.62 -6.60 -6.25
C LEU A 279 -0.74 -5.43 -6.71
N CYS A 280 -0.05 -5.57 -7.85
CA CYS A 280 0.71 -4.48 -8.44
C CYS A 280 -0.06 -3.91 -9.64
N LEU A 281 -0.46 -2.65 -9.54
CA LEU A 281 -0.97 -1.86 -10.65
C LEU A 281 0.22 -1.40 -11.47
N GLY A 282 0.68 -2.32 -12.32
CA GLY A 282 1.81 -2.19 -13.21
C GLY A 282 1.62 -1.18 -14.33
N TRP A 283 1.40 0.10 -14.01
CA TRP A 283 1.40 1.19 -14.98
C TRP A 283 2.82 1.75 -15.17
N PRO A 284 3.27 2.07 -16.40
CA PRO A 284 2.57 1.97 -17.70
C PRO A 284 2.50 0.56 -18.30
N GLY A 285 3.08 -0.43 -17.63
CA GLY A 285 3.19 -1.80 -18.10
C GLY A 285 4.61 -2.09 -18.55
N VAL A 286 4.78 -3.16 -19.32
CA VAL A 286 6.10 -3.52 -19.85
C VAL A 286 6.61 -2.54 -20.91
N GLU A 287 5.71 -1.79 -21.55
CA GLU A 287 6.07 -0.74 -22.49
C GLU A 287 6.37 0.56 -21.74
N PRO A 288 7.51 1.21 -22.00
CA PRO A 288 7.90 2.42 -21.29
C PRO A 288 7.05 3.63 -21.71
N GLU A 289 6.71 4.49 -20.76
CA GLU A 289 6.09 5.78 -21.00
C GLU A 289 7.05 6.90 -20.56
N THR A 290 7.23 7.93 -21.40
CA THR A 290 8.17 9.03 -21.14
C THR A 290 7.43 10.36 -21.06
N PHE A 291 7.77 11.14 -20.03
CA PHE A 291 7.21 12.44 -19.72
C PHE A 291 8.32 13.50 -19.79
N GLY A 292 8.03 14.65 -20.39
CA GLY A 292 8.96 15.76 -20.53
C GLY A 292 9.17 16.51 -19.22
N GLU A 293 10.23 17.31 -19.17
CA GLU A 293 10.44 18.26 -18.07
C GLU A 293 9.30 19.29 -18.02
N GLY A 294 8.74 19.54 -16.83
CA GLY A 294 7.60 20.41 -16.62
C GLY A 294 6.24 19.71 -16.71
N ASP A 295 6.17 18.50 -17.29
CA ASP A 295 4.93 17.72 -17.36
C ASP A 295 4.41 17.38 -15.96
N VAL A 296 3.09 17.33 -15.85
CA VAL A 296 2.39 16.98 -14.62
C VAL A 296 1.51 15.76 -14.86
N ILE A 297 1.90 14.65 -14.26
CA ILE A 297 1.20 13.37 -14.32
C ILE A 297 0.22 13.32 -13.16
N ARG A 298 -1.01 12.86 -13.43
CA ARG A 298 -2.04 12.67 -12.41
C ARG A 298 -2.58 11.25 -12.45
N ALA A 299 -2.73 10.64 -11.29
CA ALA A 299 -3.32 9.32 -11.16
C ALA A 299 -4.22 9.26 -9.93
N ARG A 300 -5.39 8.63 -10.04
CA ARG A 300 -6.38 8.53 -8.98
C ARG A 300 -6.84 7.09 -8.81
N TYR A 301 -6.95 6.68 -7.56
CA TYR A 301 -7.34 5.34 -7.16
C TYR A 301 -8.22 5.40 -5.91
N GLN A 302 -8.94 4.31 -5.64
CA GLN A 302 -9.57 4.08 -4.35
C GLN A 302 -9.15 2.70 -3.84
N VAL A 303 -8.64 2.64 -2.61
CA VAL A 303 -8.48 1.40 -1.87
C VAL A 303 -9.79 1.16 -1.12
N TRP A 304 -10.52 0.14 -1.53
CA TRP A 304 -11.83 -0.19 -0.97
C TRP A 304 -11.70 -1.42 -0.06
N ILE A 305 -11.74 -1.17 1.24
CA ILE A 305 -11.54 -2.16 2.30
C ILE A 305 -12.90 -2.74 2.67
N HIS A 306 -12.98 -4.05 2.84
CA HIS A 306 -14.23 -4.72 3.19
C HIS A 306 -14.04 -5.81 4.23
N ARG A 307 -15.08 -5.99 5.07
CA ARG A 307 -15.22 -7.15 5.96
C ARG A 307 -15.66 -8.38 5.16
N GLY A 308 -15.12 -9.55 5.50
CA GLY A 308 -15.55 -10.81 4.91
C GLY A 308 -15.17 -10.96 3.45
N GLU A 309 -15.67 -12.04 2.85
CA GLU A 309 -15.55 -12.28 1.40
C GLU A 309 -16.52 -11.39 0.62
N VAL A 310 -16.09 -10.96 -0.57
CA VAL A 310 -16.91 -10.16 -1.48
C VAL A 310 -16.82 -10.78 -2.87
N ASP A 311 -17.96 -10.90 -3.54
CA ASP A 311 -18.02 -11.43 -4.90
C ASP A 311 -17.78 -10.35 -5.96
N ALA A 312 -17.61 -10.78 -7.20
CA ALA A 312 -17.40 -9.87 -8.32
C ALA A 312 -18.60 -8.94 -8.58
N ALA A 313 -19.83 -9.32 -8.21
CA ALA A 313 -21.00 -8.46 -8.41
C ALA A 313 -20.93 -7.25 -7.48
N ARG A 314 -20.68 -7.49 -6.19
CA ARG A 314 -20.53 -6.42 -5.20
C ARG A 314 -19.32 -5.53 -5.47
N LEU A 315 -18.20 -6.09 -5.95
CA LEU A 315 -17.04 -5.31 -6.37
C LEU A 315 -17.36 -4.41 -7.58
N ARG A 316 -18.14 -4.89 -8.56
CA ARG A 316 -18.60 -4.06 -9.69
C ARG A 316 -19.50 -2.91 -9.22
N GLU A 317 -20.40 -3.16 -8.27
CA GLU A 317 -21.25 -2.11 -7.70
C GLU A 317 -20.44 -1.03 -6.99
N ALA A 318 -19.49 -1.43 -6.14
CA ALA A 318 -18.60 -0.52 -5.43
C ALA A 318 -17.72 0.28 -6.40
N TYR A 319 -17.20 -0.36 -7.46
CA TYR A 319 -16.46 0.32 -8.51
C TYR A 319 -17.32 1.35 -9.27
N ALA A 320 -18.58 1.00 -9.56
CA ALA A 320 -19.50 1.92 -10.21
C ALA A 320 -19.87 3.12 -9.32
N GLU A 321 -19.98 2.91 -8.00
CA GLU A 321 -20.15 3.98 -7.00
C GLU A 321 -18.96 4.94 -6.99
N TYR A 322 -17.74 4.41 -6.89
CA TYR A 322 -16.51 5.20 -7.00
C TYR A 322 -16.47 6.05 -8.29
N CYS A 323 -16.77 5.44 -9.44
CA CYS A 323 -16.78 6.16 -10.71
C CYS A 323 -17.86 7.28 -10.77
N ARG A 324 -19.02 7.10 -10.13
CA ARG A 324 -20.06 8.14 -10.01
C ARG A 324 -19.60 9.29 -9.12
N GLU A 325 -18.96 9.00 -7.99
CA GLU A 325 -18.43 10.02 -7.06
C GLU A 325 -17.38 10.92 -7.71
N LEU A 326 -16.60 10.38 -8.66
CA LEU A 326 -15.66 11.17 -9.47
C LEU A 326 -16.33 12.06 -10.53
N GLY A 327 -17.66 11.96 -10.72
CA GLY A 327 -18.39 12.62 -11.80
C GLY A 327 -18.12 12.02 -13.18
N LEU A 328 -17.61 10.78 -13.24
CA LEU A 328 -17.19 10.10 -14.48
C LEU A 328 -18.22 9.11 -15.02
N LEU A 329 -19.31 8.86 -14.29
CA LEU A 329 -20.49 8.15 -14.77
C LEU A 329 -21.73 9.02 -14.53
N ARG A 330 -22.48 9.30 -15.59
CA ARG A 330 -23.81 9.92 -15.52
C ARG A 330 -24.89 8.86 -15.37
#